data_AF-A0A330M1Q2-F1
#
_entry.id   AF-A0A330M1Q2-F1
#
_cell.length_a   1.000
_cell.length_b   1.000
_cell.length_c   1.000
_cell.angle_alpha   90.00
_cell.angle_beta   90.00
_cell.angle_gamma   90.00
#
_symmetry.space_group_name_H-M   'P 1'
#
loop_
_entity.id
_entity.type
_entity.pdbx_description
1 polymer ?
#
loop_
_entity_poly.entity_id
_entity_poly.type
_entity_poly.pdbx_seq_one_letter_code
_entity_poly.pdbx_strand_id
1 'polypeptide(L)'
;MSNKNNEHYKITNTSSNKNKNLLWVGVAVVFLIVLANKKSVSNDSSLESIVPTGHISSNTCVSKVHDVTQYERTRLKVSSQANSAVHVTYRNNSGRVHKFRCFGASGDVQIFAEGAGMWMAM
;
A
#
# COMPACT_ATOMS: atom_id res chain seq x y z
N MET A 1 40.42 -42.88 -27.79
CA MET A 1 40.73 -44.12 -27.06
C MET A 1 39.84 -44.21 -25.83
N SER A 2 39.40 -45.43 -25.55
CA SER A 2 38.24 -45.84 -24.75
C SER A 2 38.26 -45.58 -23.24
N ASN A 3 37.08 -45.81 -22.65
CA ASN A 3 36.75 -46.45 -21.36
C ASN A 3 36.54 -45.52 -20.15
N LYS A 4 35.57 -45.74 -19.24
CA LYS A 4 34.58 -46.83 -19.03
C LYS A 4 33.56 -46.40 -17.93
N ASN A 5 32.31 -46.87 -18.10
CA ASN A 5 31.42 -47.56 -17.13
C ASN A 5 31.00 -46.86 -15.81
N ASN A 6 29.71 -46.58 -15.63
CA ASN A 6 28.62 -47.40 -15.05
C ASN A 6 28.61 -47.47 -13.51
N GLU A 7 27.47 -47.13 -12.89
CA GLU A 7 26.59 -48.01 -12.08
C GLU A 7 25.53 -47.15 -11.34
N HIS A 8 24.23 -47.29 -11.65
CA HIS A 8 23.24 -48.24 -11.10
C HIS A 8 22.62 -47.84 -9.74
N TYR A 9 21.43 -47.22 -9.85
CA TYR A 9 20.20 -47.31 -9.03
C TYR A 9 20.23 -47.78 -7.56
N LYS A 10 19.46 -47.06 -6.72
CA LYS A 10 18.46 -47.71 -5.85
C LYS A 10 17.24 -46.84 -5.60
N ILE A 11 16.14 -47.15 -6.29
CA ILE A 11 14.78 -46.79 -5.86
C ILE A 11 14.45 -47.67 -4.66
N THR A 12 13.96 -47.06 -3.58
CA THR A 12 13.34 -47.79 -2.47
C THR A 12 11.88 -47.35 -2.37
N ASN A 13 11.01 -48.04 -3.12
CA ASN A 13 9.61 -48.17 -2.76
C ASN A 13 9.48 -49.34 -1.77
N THR A 14 8.42 -49.30 -0.95
CA THR A 14 7.80 -50.38 -0.11
C THR A 14 7.69 -49.87 1.33
N SER A 15 6.58 -49.94 2.06
CA SER A 15 5.19 -50.32 1.78
C SER A 15 4.37 -49.87 2.99
N SER A 16 3.14 -49.46 2.71
CA SER A 16 1.92 -49.62 3.52
C SER A 16 2.06 -50.35 4.87
N ASN A 17 1.57 -49.68 5.94
CA ASN A 17 0.83 -50.37 6.99
C ASN A 17 -0.40 -49.54 7.41
N LYS A 18 -1.58 -50.15 7.24
CA LYS A 18 -2.90 -49.62 7.61
C LYS A 18 -3.39 -50.36 8.85
N ASN A 19 -3.44 -49.71 10.01
CA ASN A 19 -4.40 -50.08 11.07
C ASN A 19 -4.48 -49.05 12.21
N LYS A 20 -5.61 -48.34 12.22
CA LYS A 20 -6.56 -48.09 13.34
C LYS A 20 -6.01 -47.60 14.69
N ASN A 21 -6.38 -46.36 15.03
CA ASN A 21 -7.05 -45.92 16.28
C ASN A 21 -7.25 -44.40 16.14
N LEU A 22 -8.43 -43.89 15.79
CA LEU A 22 -9.62 -43.70 16.63
C LEU A 22 -9.34 -42.81 17.87
N LEU A 23 -9.96 -41.62 17.87
CA LEU A 23 -10.19 -40.69 18.99
C LEU A 23 -9.03 -39.84 19.53
N TRP A 24 -8.56 -38.83 18.77
CA TRP A 24 -7.96 -37.59 19.36
C TRP A 24 -8.18 -36.34 18.47
N VAL A 25 -9.31 -36.25 17.76
CA VAL A 25 -9.62 -35.09 16.87
C VAL A 25 -10.46 -34.01 17.58
N GLY A 26 -10.96 -34.27 18.80
CA GLY A 26 -11.90 -33.36 19.48
C GLY A 26 -11.25 -32.13 20.15
N VAL A 27 -10.00 -32.23 20.62
CA VAL A 27 -9.39 -31.16 21.45
C VAL A 27 -8.71 -30.07 20.60
N ALA A 28 -8.21 -30.40 19.41
CA ALA A 28 -7.56 -29.43 18.53
C ALA A 28 -8.55 -28.43 17.90
N VAL A 29 -9.80 -28.84 17.65
CA VAL A 29 -10.82 -27.97 17.02
C VAL A 29 -11.31 -26.90 18.01
N VAL A 30 -11.43 -27.22 19.30
CA VAL A 30 -11.86 -26.24 20.32
C VAL A 30 -10.81 -25.16 20.54
N PHE A 31 -9.51 -25.50 20.46
CA PHE A 31 -8.43 -24.50 20.57
C PHE A 31 -8.42 -23.50 19.40
N LEU A 32 -8.76 -23.94 18.18
CA LEU A 32 -8.87 -23.04 17.03
C LEU A 32 -10.03 -22.05 17.16
N ILE A 33 -11.16 -22.44 17.74
CA ILE A 33 -12.34 -21.56 17.91
C ILE A 33 -12.07 -20.48 18.97
N VAL A 34 -11.29 -20.78 20.02
CA VAL A 34 -10.95 -19.80 21.06
C VAL A 34 -9.95 -18.75 20.56
N LEU A 35 -9.03 -19.10 19.65
CA LEU A 35 -8.14 -18.11 19.02
C LEU A 35 -8.83 -17.25 17.95
N ALA A 36 -9.88 -17.75 17.29
CA ALA A 36 -10.63 -16.97 16.30
C ALA A 36 -11.47 -15.83 16.91
N ASN A 37 -11.83 -15.92 18.19
CA ASN A 37 -12.64 -14.93 18.89
C ASN A 37 -11.85 -13.95 19.75
N LYS A 38 -10.51 -14.01 19.74
CA LYS A 38 -9.76 -12.81 20.08
C LYS A 38 -10.01 -11.82 18.96
N LYS A 39 -11.00 -10.94 19.17
CA LYS A 39 -11.01 -9.61 18.57
C LYS A 39 -9.61 -9.09 18.76
N SER A 40 -8.81 -9.21 17.70
CA SER A 40 -7.63 -8.41 17.56
C SER A 40 -8.20 -7.01 17.58
N VAL A 41 -8.10 -6.36 18.74
CA VAL A 41 -8.00 -4.91 18.75
C VAL A 41 -6.67 -4.69 18.05
N SER A 42 -6.72 -4.74 16.72
CA SER A 42 -5.82 -3.97 15.91
C SER A 42 -6.03 -2.56 16.43
N ASN A 43 -5.18 -2.18 17.38
CA ASN A 43 -4.64 -0.84 17.37
C ASN A 43 -3.97 -0.73 15.99
N ASP A 44 -4.82 -0.55 14.97
CA ASP A 44 -4.43 0.16 13.79
C ASP A 44 -3.88 1.42 14.40
N SER A 45 -2.55 1.50 14.38
CA SER A 45 -1.86 2.76 14.52
C SER A 45 -2.30 3.50 13.28
N SER A 46 -3.54 4.00 13.32
CA SER A 46 -4.00 5.09 12.52
C SER A 46 -2.97 6.15 12.86
N LEU A 47 -1.91 6.18 12.06
CA LEU A 47 -1.29 7.40 11.66
C LEU A 47 -2.48 8.24 11.20
N GLU A 48 -3.10 8.93 12.17
CA GLU A 48 -3.73 10.20 11.92
C GLU A 48 -2.63 10.96 11.22
N SER A 49 -2.64 10.88 9.90
CA SER A 49 -1.99 11.83 9.04
C SER A 49 -2.64 13.12 9.48
N ILE A 50 -1.98 13.84 10.40
CA ILE A 50 -2.44 15.10 10.95
C ILE A 50 -2.63 15.99 9.73
N VAL A 51 -3.87 16.08 9.24
CA VAL A 51 -4.17 16.89 8.07
C VAL A 51 -4.01 18.32 8.55
N PRO A 52 -3.03 19.07 8.04
CA PRO A 52 -2.78 20.42 8.52
C PRO A 52 -4.04 21.26 8.33
N THR A 53 -4.57 21.77 9.42
CA THR A 53 -5.75 22.61 9.42
C THR A 53 -5.37 24.01 8.96
N GLY A 54 -5.83 24.40 7.78
CA GLY A 54 -5.56 25.71 7.20
C GLY A 54 -6.32 25.92 5.90
N HIS A 55 -6.80 27.14 5.68
CA HIS A 55 -7.47 27.47 4.42
C HIS A 55 -6.42 27.81 3.37
N ILE A 56 -6.12 26.86 2.49
CA ILE A 56 -5.23 27.07 1.35
C ILE A 56 -5.99 27.58 0.12
N SER A 57 -5.45 28.62 -0.53
CA SER A 57 -5.97 29.06 -1.82
C SER A 57 -5.57 28.10 -2.93
N SER A 58 -6.45 27.93 -3.92
CA SER A 58 -6.18 27.07 -5.07
C SER A 58 -4.94 27.50 -5.85
N ASN A 59 -4.72 28.81 -5.99
CA ASN A 59 -3.53 29.36 -6.64
C ASN A 59 -2.24 29.05 -5.87
N THR A 60 -2.28 29.07 -4.54
CA THR A 60 -1.10 28.73 -3.72
C THR A 60 -0.74 27.26 -3.89
N CYS A 61 -1.74 26.36 -3.86
CA CYS A 61 -1.54 24.93 -4.12
C CYS A 61 -0.95 24.68 -5.51
N VAL A 62 -1.52 25.28 -6.56
CA VAL A 62 -1.01 25.14 -7.93
C VAL A 62 0.43 25.65 -8.06
N SER A 63 0.75 26.78 -7.42
CA SER A 63 2.12 27.33 -7.43
C SER A 63 3.08 26.36 -6.75
N LYS A 64 2.74 25.87 -5.55
CA LYS A 64 3.61 24.95 -4.82
C LYS A 64 3.81 23.62 -5.55
N VAL A 65 2.76 23.08 -6.18
CA VAL A 65 2.88 21.87 -7.02
C VAL A 65 3.79 22.13 -8.21
N HIS A 66 3.65 23.27 -8.89
CA HIS A 66 4.57 23.66 -9.96
C HIS A 66 6.01 23.73 -9.47
N ASP A 67 6.27 24.39 -8.34
CA ASP A 67 7.61 24.58 -7.82
C ASP A 67 8.28 23.24 -7.43
N VAL A 68 7.54 22.33 -6.79
CA VAL A 68 8.06 21.04 -6.33
C VAL A 68 8.24 20.03 -7.48
N THR A 69 7.31 20.01 -8.44
CA THR A 69 7.30 18.98 -9.50
C THR A 69 7.89 19.47 -10.82
N GLN A 70 8.09 20.78 -10.98
CA GLN A 70 8.46 21.44 -12.23
C GLN A 70 7.46 21.20 -13.38
N TYR A 71 6.22 20.79 -13.05
CA TYR A 71 5.16 20.62 -14.06
C TYR A 71 4.68 21.96 -14.58
N GLU A 72 4.42 22.07 -15.88
CA GLU A 72 3.91 23.29 -16.48
C GLU A 72 2.63 23.78 -15.78
N ARG A 73 2.70 25.00 -15.23
CA ARG A 73 1.61 25.58 -14.44
C ARG A 73 0.29 25.65 -15.19
N THR A 74 0.32 25.89 -16.50
CA THR A 74 -0.87 25.98 -17.37
C THR A 74 -1.65 24.66 -17.48
N ARG A 75 -0.97 23.53 -17.24
CA ARG A 75 -1.53 22.17 -17.31
C ARG A 75 -2.03 21.66 -15.97
N LEU A 76 -1.69 22.34 -14.87
CA LEU A 76 -2.24 22.06 -13.56
C LEU A 76 -3.68 22.58 -13.50
N LYS A 77 -4.63 21.71 -13.14
CA LYS A 77 -6.05 22.05 -13.02
C LYS A 77 -6.56 21.71 -11.64
N VAL A 78 -7.24 22.66 -11.02
CA VAL A 78 -7.94 22.46 -9.75
C VAL A 78 -9.17 21.60 -10.05
N SER A 79 -9.24 20.42 -9.43
CA SER A 79 -10.36 19.49 -9.64
C SER A 79 -11.44 19.62 -8.57
N SER A 80 -11.06 19.95 -7.34
CA SER A 80 -11.97 20.17 -6.23
C SER A 80 -11.29 20.96 -5.11
N GLN A 81 -12.12 21.60 -4.29
CA GLN A 81 -11.70 22.24 -3.04
C GLN A 81 -12.75 21.89 -1.99
N ALA A 82 -12.37 21.09 -1.00
CA ALA A 82 -13.26 20.63 0.06
C ALA A 82 -12.45 20.31 1.31
N ASN A 83 -13.06 20.51 2.49
CA ASN A 83 -12.48 20.11 3.78
C ASN A 83 -11.04 20.61 3.99
N SER A 84 -10.79 21.90 3.70
CA SER A 84 -9.46 22.52 3.82
C SER A 84 -8.36 21.94 2.92
N ALA A 85 -8.74 21.10 1.95
CA ALA A 85 -7.85 20.53 0.97
C ALA A 85 -8.18 21.05 -0.44
N VAL A 86 -7.13 21.35 -1.21
CA VAL A 86 -7.25 21.63 -2.64
C VAL A 86 -6.70 20.44 -3.41
N HIS A 87 -7.49 19.90 -4.33
CA HIS A 87 -7.05 18.87 -5.23
C HIS A 87 -6.63 19.48 -6.57
N VAL A 88 -5.41 19.15 -6.99
CA VAL A 88 -4.84 19.57 -8.28
C VAL A 88 -4.50 18.34 -9.09
N THR A 89 -4.81 18.41 -10.38
CA THR A 89 -4.51 17.36 -11.34
C THR A 89 -3.57 17.87 -12.41
N TYR A 90 -2.70 16.99 -12.90
CA TYR A 90 -1.83 17.22 -14.04
C TYR A 90 -2.01 16.09 -15.03
N ARG A 91 -2.33 16.40 -16.29
CA ARG A 91 -2.36 15.39 -17.37
C ARG A 91 -1.14 15.56 -18.25
N ASN A 92 -0.29 14.53 -18.31
CA ASN A 92 0.91 14.53 -19.14
C ASN A 92 0.60 14.25 -20.63
N ASN A 93 1.62 14.32 -21.50
CA ASN A 93 1.46 14.11 -22.95
C ASN A 93 1.04 12.68 -23.30
N SER A 94 1.38 11.70 -22.45
CA SER A 94 0.96 10.31 -22.57
C SER A 94 -0.48 10.06 -22.08
N GLY A 95 -1.19 11.11 -21.65
CA GLY A 95 -2.55 11.01 -21.13
C GLY A 95 -2.67 10.52 -19.68
N ARG A 96 -1.55 10.30 -18.97
CA ARG A 96 -1.57 9.92 -17.56
C ARG A 96 -1.93 11.13 -16.70
N VAL A 97 -2.77 10.90 -15.69
CA VAL A 97 -3.22 11.93 -14.75
C VAL A 97 -2.55 11.71 -13.41
N HIS A 98 -1.84 12.73 -12.94
CA HIS A 98 -1.25 12.78 -11.61
C HIS A 98 -2.14 13.66 -10.74
N LYS A 99 -2.42 13.21 -9.52
CA LYS A 99 -3.31 13.88 -8.58
C LYS A 99 -2.54 14.27 -7.32
N PHE A 100 -2.76 15.49 -6.87
CA PHE A 100 -2.12 16.08 -5.72
C PHE A 100 -3.21 16.62 -4.78
N ARG A 101 -3.01 16.41 -3.49
CA ARG A 101 -3.76 17.09 -2.43
C ARG A 101 -2.84 18.08 -1.75
N CYS A 102 -3.27 19.32 -1.65
CA CYS A 102 -2.60 20.33 -0.87
C CYS A 102 -3.37 20.61 0.42
N PHE A 103 -2.64 20.82 1.51
CA PHE A 103 -3.18 21.14 2.84
C PHE A 103 -2.36 22.27 3.48
N GLY A 104 -2.89 22.85 4.56
CA GLY A 104 -2.18 23.84 5.38
C GLY A 104 -2.48 25.30 5.04
N ALA A 105 -1.68 26.21 5.59
CA ALA A 105 -1.84 27.65 5.40
C ALA A 105 -0.93 28.19 4.28
N SER A 106 -1.17 29.43 3.86
CA SER A 106 -0.29 30.14 2.92
C SER A 106 1.11 30.33 3.54
N GLY A 107 2.05 29.46 3.18
CA GLY A 107 3.43 29.43 3.70
C GLY A 107 3.89 28.00 3.97
N ASP A 108 3.03 27.23 4.63
CA ASP A 108 3.27 25.84 5.03
C ASP A 108 2.34 24.90 4.26
N VAL A 109 2.46 24.96 2.93
CA VAL A 109 1.66 24.11 2.04
C VAL A 109 2.29 22.73 1.97
N GLN A 110 1.57 21.76 2.52
CA GLN A 110 1.93 20.35 2.41
C GLN A 110 1.30 19.75 1.16
N ILE A 111 2.05 18.92 0.44
CA ILE A 111 1.60 18.28 -0.79
C ILE A 111 1.67 16.77 -0.65
N PHE A 112 0.54 16.11 -0.86
CA PHE A 112 0.45 14.66 -0.95
C PHE A 112 0.17 14.23 -2.40
N ALA A 113 1.01 13.37 -2.96
CA ALA A 113 0.80 12.78 -4.28
C ALA A 113 -0.08 11.53 -4.17
N GLU A 114 -1.36 11.62 -4.55
CA GLU A 114 -2.34 10.53 -4.36
C GLU A 114 -1.97 9.25 -5.10
N GLY A 115 -1.39 9.37 -6.30
CA GLY A 115 -1.00 8.20 -7.10
C GLY A 115 0.24 7.47 -6.58
N ALA A 116 1.11 8.18 -5.85
CA ALA A 116 2.33 7.61 -5.26
C ALA A 116 2.17 7.26 -3.78
N GLY A 117 1.09 7.73 -3.14
CA GLY A 117 0.83 7.50 -1.72
C GLY A 117 1.84 8.16 -0.78
N MET A 118 2.46 9.27 -1.20
CA MET A 118 3.56 9.89 -0.47
C MET A 118 3.47 11.42 -0.38
N TRP A 119 4.07 11.97 0.67
CA TRP A 119 4.26 13.40 0.83
C TRP A 119 5.43 13.89 -0.02
N MET A 120 5.18 14.93 -0.82
CA MET A 120 6.15 15.56 -1.71
C MET A 120 6.78 16.80 -1.07
N ALA A 121 6.04 17.46 -0.18
CA ALA A 121 6.48 18.61 0.60
C ALA A 121 5.67 18.64 1.91
N MET A 122 6.35 18.88 3.03
CA MET A 122 5.78 19.05 4.37
C MET A 122 6.09 20.45 4.88
#